data_AF-A0A2A2G149-F1
#
_entry.id   AF-A0A2A2G149-F1
#
_cell.length_a   1.000
_cell.length_b   1.000
_cell.length_c   1.000
_cell.angle_alpha   90.00
_cell.angle_beta   90.00
_cell.angle_gamma   90.00
#
_symmetry.space_group_name_H-M   'P 1'
#
loop_
_entity.id
_entity.type
_entity.pdbx_description
1 polymer ?
#
loop_
_entity_poly.entity_id
_entity_poly.type
_entity_poly.pdbx_seq_one_letter_code
_entity_poly.pdbx_strand_id
1 'polypeptide(L)'
;MTTPHNDDAPDLDDVIEPEGDALPDPIHQGHAGMPEHLDDEALAAATEQERVAAGLTDYAPGQVPPATDPLPEDASEAADRAQRGLLEEDGNA
;
A
#
# COMPACT_ATOMS: atom_id res chain seq x y z
N MET A 1 -34.48 12.48 -54.01
CA MET A 1 -33.99 12.88 -52.67
C MET A 1 -32.48 12.79 -52.70
N THR A 2 -31.76 13.92 -52.61
CA THR A 2 -30.30 13.96 -52.57
C THR A 2 -29.87 14.07 -51.11
N THR A 3 -29.10 13.09 -50.62
CA THR A 3 -28.51 13.14 -49.28
C THR A 3 -27.42 14.22 -49.24
N PRO A 4 -27.28 14.99 -48.16
CA PRO A 4 -26.19 15.95 -48.04
C PRO A 4 -24.87 15.19 -47.95
N HIS A 5 -23.94 15.48 -48.85
CA HIS A 5 -22.56 15.02 -48.79
C HIS A 5 -21.88 15.83 -47.68
N ASN A 6 -21.44 15.15 -46.63
CA ASN A 6 -20.83 15.77 -45.47
C ASN A 6 -19.31 15.77 -45.68
N ASP A 7 -18.84 16.67 -46.55
CA ASP A 7 -17.43 16.84 -46.93
C ASP A 7 -16.53 17.43 -45.82
N ASP A 8 -17.12 17.71 -44.65
CA ASP A 8 -16.47 18.37 -43.51
C ASP A 8 -16.27 17.40 -42.32
N ALA A 9 -16.46 16.10 -42.56
CA ALA A 9 -16.23 15.07 -41.56
C ALA A 9 -14.74 14.68 -41.61
N PRO A 10 -14.03 14.71 -40.47
CA PRO A 10 -12.62 14.39 -40.47
C PRO A 10 -12.42 12.94 -40.90
N ASP A 11 -11.51 12.72 -41.84
CA ASP A 11 -11.19 11.41 -42.38
C ASP A 11 -9.80 10.95 -41.89
N LEU A 12 -9.36 9.79 -42.38
CA LEU A 12 -8.07 9.23 -41.96
C LEU A 12 -6.87 10.04 -42.49
N ASP A 13 -7.10 10.96 -43.43
CA ASP A 13 -6.06 11.84 -43.98
C ASP A 13 -5.85 13.08 -43.07
N ASP A 14 -6.75 13.36 -42.12
CA ASP A 14 -6.60 14.41 -41.09
C ASP A 14 -5.76 14.00 -39.87
N VAL A 15 -5.27 12.76 -39.83
CA VAL A 15 -4.42 12.26 -38.74
C VAL A 15 -3.00 12.82 -38.91
N ILE A 16 -2.53 13.59 -37.93
CA ILE A 16 -1.15 14.08 -37.90
C ILE A 16 -0.22 12.89 -37.73
N GLU A 17 0.51 12.53 -38.79
CA GLU A 17 1.57 11.53 -38.73
C GLU A 17 2.70 12.02 -37.81
N PRO A 18 3.11 11.26 -36.80
CA PRO A 18 4.21 11.66 -35.94
C PRO A 18 5.50 11.72 -36.76
N GLU A 19 6.09 12.92 -36.86
CA GLU A 19 7.30 13.19 -37.66
C GLU A 19 8.59 12.57 -37.07
N GLY A 20 8.50 11.89 -35.92
CA GLY A 20 9.65 11.29 -35.25
C GLY A 20 9.28 10.29 -34.17
N ASP A 21 10.28 9.57 -33.69
CA ASP A 21 10.15 8.72 -32.52
C ASP A 21 9.94 9.62 -31.29
N ALA A 22 8.77 9.55 -30.67
CA ALA A 22 8.43 10.33 -29.47
C ALA A 22 9.20 9.83 -28.23
N LEU A 23 9.99 8.76 -28.38
CA LEU A 23 10.77 8.21 -27.30
C LEU A 23 12.00 9.09 -27.01
N PRO A 24 12.30 9.32 -25.72
CA PRO A 24 13.55 9.98 -25.33
C PRO A 24 14.76 9.14 -25.75
N ASP A 25 15.88 9.81 -26.04
CA ASP A 25 17.15 9.14 -26.30
C ASP A 25 17.51 8.19 -25.14
N PRO A 26 17.92 6.93 -25.44
CA PRO A 26 18.29 5.98 -24.40
C PRO A 26 19.45 6.50 -23.55
N ILE A 27 19.17 6.85 -22.30
CA ILE A 27 20.23 7.07 -21.31
C ILE A 27 20.71 5.72 -20.78
N HIS A 28 22.02 5.46 -20.85
CA HIS A 28 22.62 4.21 -20.34
C HIS A 28 22.58 4.09 -18.81
N GLN A 29 22.09 5.12 -18.12
CA GLN A 29 21.73 5.03 -16.71
C GLN A 29 20.35 4.40 -16.60
N GLY A 30 20.33 3.07 -16.63
CA GLY A 30 19.16 2.33 -16.18
C GLY A 30 18.77 2.75 -14.76
N HIS A 31 17.49 2.61 -14.42
CA HIS A 31 17.08 2.72 -13.03
C HIS A 31 17.96 1.79 -12.20
N ALA A 32 18.63 2.32 -11.17
CA ALA A 32 19.32 1.47 -10.22
C ALA A 32 18.29 0.42 -9.78
N GLY A 33 18.60 -0.85 -10.07
CA GLY A 33 17.66 -1.95 -9.88
C GLY A 33 17.27 -2.10 -8.41
N MET A 34 16.50 -3.14 -8.12
CA MET A 34 16.26 -3.49 -6.71
C MET A 34 17.59 -3.83 -6.02
N PRO A 35 17.84 -3.30 -4.81
CA PRO A 35 18.96 -3.71 -3.98
C PRO A 35 19.04 -5.22 -3.86
N GLU A 36 20.26 -5.77 -3.74
CA GLU A 36 20.47 -7.22 -3.59
C GLU A 36 19.82 -7.78 -2.31
N HIS A 37 19.68 -6.93 -1.29
CA HIS A 37 19.05 -7.27 -0.02
C HIS A 37 18.07 -6.16 0.36
N LEU A 38 16.79 -6.52 0.42
CA LEU A 38 15.77 -5.68 1.02
C LEU A 38 15.65 -6.05 2.50
N ASP A 39 15.44 -5.03 3.32
CA ASP A 39 15.02 -5.22 4.70
C ASP A 39 13.51 -5.48 4.66
N ASP A 40 13.12 -6.74 4.85
CA ASP A 40 11.72 -7.18 4.79
C ASP A 40 10.86 -6.46 5.83
N GLU A 41 11.40 -6.18 7.02
CA GLU A 41 10.73 -5.40 8.06
C GLU A 41 10.49 -3.96 7.61
N ALA A 42 11.50 -3.33 6.98
CA ALA A 42 11.34 -1.97 6.46
C ALA A 42 10.33 -1.92 5.30
N LEU A 43 10.35 -2.92 4.42
CA LEU A 43 9.41 -3.03 3.30
C LEU A 43 7.97 -3.24 3.79
N ALA A 44 7.77 -4.11 4.78
CA ALA A 44 6.48 -4.34 5.40
C ALA A 44 5.96 -3.05 6.06
N ALA A 45 6.80 -2.34 6.82
CA ALA A 45 6.44 -1.08 7.46
C ALA A 45 6.04 -0.01 6.41
N ALA A 46 6.78 0.12 5.32
CA ALA A 46 6.48 1.06 4.25
C ALA A 46 5.14 0.75 3.57
N THR A 47 4.87 -0.53 3.29
CA THR A 47 3.62 -0.99 2.68
C THR A 47 2.40 -0.61 3.55
N GLU A 48 2.49 -0.79 4.87
CA GLU A 48 1.40 -0.41 5.76
C GLU A 48 1.18 1.11 5.81
N GLN A 49 2.25 1.91 5.76
CA GLN A 49 2.11 3.36 5.67
C GLN A 49 1.45 3.80 4.35
N GLU A 50 1.75 3.14 3.24
CA GLU A 50 1.11 3.42 1.95
C GLU A 50 -0.38 3.12 1.98
N ARG A 51 -0.81 2.07 2.70
CA ARG A 51 -2.24 1.76 2.88
C ARG A 51 -2.96 2.86 3.65
N VAL A 52 -2.31 3.44 4.66
CA VAL A 52 -2.82 4.61 5.38
C VAL A 52 -2.89 5.83 4.45
N ALA A 53 -1.82 6.12 3.71
CA ALA A 53 -1.77 7.23 2.78
C ALA A 53 -2.82 7.12 1.65
N ALA A 54 -3.10 5.89 1.21
CA ALA A 54 -4.16 5.58 0.24
C ALA A 54 -5.58 5.66 0.84
N GLY A 55 -5.70 5.86 2.16
CA GLY A 55 -6.99 5.89 2.86
C GLY A 55 -7.70 4.54 2.94
N LEU A 56 -6.98 3.42 2.74
CA LEU A 56 -7.54 2.07 2.89
C LEU A 56 -7.73 1.69 4.35
N THR A 57 -6.92 2.28 5.23
CA THR A 57 -6.92 2.06 6.68
C THR A 57 -6.60 3.38 7.38
N ASP A 58 -7.20 3.64 8.54
CA ASP A 58 -6.96 4.90 9.26
C ASP A 58 -5.56 4.98 9.89
N TYR A 59 -5.01 3.85 10.33
CA TYR A 59 -3.72 3.76 11.02
C TYR A 59 -2.96 2.49 10.64
N ALA A 60 -1.62 2.56 10.64
CA ALA A 60 -0.77 1.38 10.52
C ALA A 60 -0.71 0.64 11.88
N PRO A 61 -0.61 -0.70 11.91
CA PRO A 61 -0.60 -1.46 13.16
C PRO A 61 0.44 -0.98 14.18
N GLY A 62 1.63 -0.57 13.73
CA GLY A 62 2.69 -0.06 14.62
C GLY A 62 2.47 1.36 15.15
N GLN A 63 1.47 2.09 14.64
CA GLN A 63 1.10 3.43 15.14
C GLN A 63 0.01 3.37 16.22
N VAL A 64 -0.69 2.24 16.31
CA VAL A 64 -1.73 2.04 17.33
C VAL A 64 -1.07 1.48 18.57
N PRO A 65 -1.28 2.08 19.76
CA PRO A 65 -0.83 1.49 21.02
C PRO A 65 -1.35 0.06 21.19
N PRO A 66 -0.69 -0.77 22.02
CA PRO A 66 -1.21 -2.07 22.39
C PRO A 66 -2.67 -1.96 22.87
N ALA A 67 -3.48 -2.98 22.56
CA ALA A 67 -4.88 -2.99 22.94
C ALA A 67 -5.10 -3.04 24.46
N THR A 68 -4.06 -3.40 25.24
CA THR A 68 -4.10 -3.45 26.70
C THR A 68 -3.14 -2.44 27.30
N ASP A 69 -3.61 -1.76 28.34
CA ASP A 69 -2.75 -0.91 29.16
C ASP A 69 -1.77 -1.77 29.98
N PRO A 70 -0.57 -1.26 30.31
CA PRO A 70 0.32 -1.95 31.23
C PRO A 70 -0.32 -2.04 32.62
N LEU A 71 -0.10 -3.17 33.30
CA LEU A 71 -0.56 -3.35 34.68
C LEU A 71 0.18 -2.42 35.65
N PRO A 72 -0.52 -1.91 36.69
CA PRO A 72 0.14 -1.18 37.77
C PRO A 72 1.09 -2.09 38.56
N GLU A 73 2.08 -1.51 39.23
CA GLU A 73 3.13 -2.27 39.93
C GLU A 73 2.59 -3.19 41.05
N ASP A 74 1.43 -2.87 41.62
CA ASP A 74 0.76 -3.62 42.68
C ASP A 74 -0.29 -4.62 42.15
N ALA A 75 -0.34 -4.83 40.84
CA ALA A 75 -1.26 -5.78 40.24
C ALA A 75 -1.01 -7.23 40.71
N SER A 76 -2.09 -8.01 40.80
CA SER A 76 -2.01 -9.42 41.18
C SER A 76 -1.45 -10.28 40.05
N GLU A 77 -0.83 -11.41 40.40
CA GLU A 77 -0.37 -12.41 39.41
C GLU A 77 -1.51 -12.93 38.53
N ALA A 78 -2.71 -13.04 39.09
CA ALA A 78 -3.91 -13.40 38.34
C ALA A 78 -4.25 -12.37 37.24
N ALA A 79 -4.03 -11.07 37.51
CA ALA A 79 -4.26 -10.02 36.54
C ALA A 79 -3.20 -10.04 35.41
N ASP A 80 -1.91 -10.24 35.73
CA ASP A 80 -0.85 -10.44 34.72
C ASP A 80 -1.16 -11.64 33.81
N ARG A 81 -1.60 -12.74 34.44
CA ARG A 81 -1.97 -13.95 33.72
C ARG A 81 -3.17 -13.71 32.79
N ALA A 82 -4.20 -13.02 33.25
CA ALA A 82 -5.36 -12.66 32.43
C ALA A 82 -4.97 -11.76 31.23
N GLN A 83 -4.08 -10.78 31.41
CA GLN A 83 -3.62 -9.91 30.31
C GLN A 83 -2.82 -10.67 29.25
N ARG A 84 -2.11 -11.75 29.64
CA ARG A 84 -1.42 -12.66 28.71
C ARG A 84 -2.36 -13.69 28.06
N GLY A 85 -3.65 -13.65 28.37
CA GLY A 85 -4.66 -14.59 27.86
C GLY A 85 -4.63 -15.97 28.52
N LEU A 86 -3.98 -16.12 29.67
CA LEU A 86 -3.82 -17.38 30.40
C LEU A 86 -4.89 -17.50 31.52
N LEU A 87 -6.18 -17.38 31.18
CA LEU A 87 -7.25 -17.55 32.18
C LEU A 87 -7.11 -18.93 32.84
N GLU A 88 -7.25 -18.99 34.17
CA GLU A 88 -7.24 -20.24 34.92
C GLU A 88 -8.30 -21.19 34.32
N GLU A 89 -7.86 -22.17 33.54
CA GLU A 89 -8.67 -23.36 33.30
C GLU A 89 -8.77 -24.05 34.66
N ASP A 90 -9.84 -23.72 35.37
CA ASP A 90 -10.21 -24.34 36.64
C ASP A 90 -10.08 -25.86 36.51
N GLY A 91 -9.18 -26.41 37.32
CA GLY A 91 -9.09 -27.85 37.54
C GLY A 91 -10.44 -28.38 37.98
N ASN A 92 -11.03 -29.24 37.16
CA ASN A 92 -12.18 -30.04 37.53
C ASN A 92 -11.74 -31.52 37.68
N ALA A 93 -11.78 -31.95 38.94
CA ALA A 93 -12.03 -33.30 39.50
C ALA A 93 -11.55 -34.55 38.77
#